data_AF-A0A160TZQ0-F1
#
_entry.id   AF-A0A160TZQ0-F1
#
_cell.length_a   1.000
_cell.length_b   1.000
_cell.length_c   1.000
_cell.angle_alpha   90.00
_cell.angle_beta   90.00
_cell.angle_gamma   90.00
#
_symmetry.space_group_name_H-M   'P 1'
#
loop_
_entity.id
_entity.type
_entity.pdbx_description
1 polymer ?
#
loop_
_entity_poly.entity_id
_entity_poly.type
_entity_poly.pdbx_seq_one_letter_code
_entity_poly.pdbx_strand_id
1 'polypeptide(L)'
;MYGEMALVTFGAVLVFMIDQSSPDVSVDEIVMANPVASLTLLALVAAVVYVHGMRTAMAAETGEKRRLAFTYSIYGIFSTIFFAGGAALITLLVCQALADARHFAELSEAAIGQLPTGGGATGESIQRGLELSYLDTQLLLSKAEDSMSPVFVFMAGIFAINLAVRLTPLRSLFINNAVLLTMVSTIIGVIAVMAVGAWTYIGYYSSFIDDYIASLAQFRELVMQEGSDVLERYSEIYVQMISQKTLLGFVTRISNEWGGVAAVLGVTQWIVEQFNRPEQEESPAHAEKATEA
;
A
#
# COMPACT_ATOMS: atom_id res chain seq x y z
N MET A 1 28.69 8.51 -5.70
CA MET A 1 28.18 9.90 -5.61
C MET A 1 26.93 10.16 -6.46
N TYR A 2 26.97 10.14 -7.80
CA TYR A 2 25.78 10.47 -8.62
C TYR A 2 24.59 9.52 -8.40
N GLY A 3 24.83 8.20 -8.26
CA GLY A 3 23.77 7.23 -7.98
C GLY A 3 23.14 7.35 -6.59
N GLU A 4 23.90 7.81 -5.59
CA GLU A 4 23.41 7.96 -4.21
C GLU A 4 22.58 9.23 -4.05
N MET A 5 23.02 10.34 -4.66
CA MET A 5 22.21 11.56 -4.72
C MET A 5 20.90 11.28 -5.46
N ALA A 6 20.94 10.53 -6.57
CA ALA A 6 19.73 10.13 -7.28
C ALA A 6 18.79 9.30 -6.39
N LEU A 7 19.29 8.31 -5.64
CA LEU A 7 18.47 7.49 -4.74
C LEU A 7 17.86 8.27 -3.58
N VAL A 8 18.63 9.17 -2.95
CA VAL A 8 18.13 10.01 -1.84
C VAL A 8 17.09 11.01 -2.36
N THR A 9 17.34 11.66 -3.49
CA THR A 9 16.37 12.56 -4.13
C THR A 9 15.11 11.79 -4.54
N PHE A 10 15.26 10.58 -5.10
CA PHE A 10 14.12 9.74 -5.48
C PHE A 10 13.30 9.30 -4.26
N GLY A 11 13.97 8.90 -3.17
CA GLY A 11 13.32 8.58 -1.91
C GLY A 11 12.58 9.77 -1.30
N ALA A 12 13.17 10.97 -1.33
CA ALA A 12 12.54 12.19 -0.86
C ALA A 12 11.31 12.57 -1.71
N VAL A 13 11.40 12.45 -3.03
CA VAL A 13 10.25 12.64 -3.94
C VAL A 13 9.16 11.62 -3.64
N LEU A 14 9.51 10.36 -3.38
CA LEU A 14 8.53 9.34 -3.02
C LEU A 14 7.81 9.65 -1.72
N VAL A 15 8.55 10.03 -0.69
CA VAL A 15 7.95 10.45 0.59
C VAL A 15 7.01 11.62 0.37
N PHE A 16 7.43 12.62 -0.40
CA PHE A 16 6.61 13.76 -0.74
C PHE A 16 5.33 13.37 -1.51
N MET A 17 5.41 12.46 -2.48
CA MET A 17 4.23 12.00 -3.23
C MET A 17 3.24 11.23 -2.35
N ILE A 18 3.75 10.44 -1.39
CA ILE A 18 2.89 9.68 -0.47
C ILE A 18 2.24 10.59 0.56
N ASP A 19 2.99 11.55 1.09
CA ASP A 19 2.48 12.58 2.00
C ASP A 19 1.40 13.43 1.31
N GLN A 20 1.60 13.83 0.04
CA GLN A 20 0.57 14.50 -0.77
C GLN A 20 -0.67 13.63 -1.01
N SER A 21 -0.53 12.31 -1.06
CA SER A 21 -1.66 11.39 -1.24
C SER A 21 -2.39 11.06 0.07
N SER A 22 -1.87 11.49 1.23
CA SER A 22 -2.40 11.18 2.57
C SER A 22 -2.91 12.46 3.22
N PRO A 23 -4.18 12.84 2.97
CA PRO A 23 -4.68 14.16 3.35
C PRO A 23 -4.87 14.35 4.86
N ASP A 24 -5.02 13.27 5.62
CA ASP A 24 -5.38 13.34 7.05
C ASP A 24 -4.21 13.05 8.00
N VAL A 25 -3.11 12.51 7.48
CA VAL A 25 -1.94 12.15 8.28
C VAL A 25 -0.65 12.46 7.53
N SER A 26 0.17 13.33 8.12
CA SER A 26 1.52 13.62 7.61
C SER A 26 2.62 12.88 8.38
N VAL A 27 3.78 12.70 7.73
CA VAL A 27 4.96 12.08 8.40
C VAL A 27 5.40 12.92 9.60
N ASP A 28 5.33 14.25 9.50
CA ASP A 28 5.74 15.16 10.57
C ASP A 28 4.85 15.00 11.81
N GLU A 29 3.53 14.94 11.62
CA GLU A 29 2.58 14.72 12.71
C GLU A 29 2.81 13.38 13.41
N ILE A 30 3.10 12.31 12.68
CA ILE A 30 3.41 10.99 13.28
C ILE A 30 4.65 11.08 14.17
N VAL A 31 5.70 11.75 13.68
CA VAL A 31 6.97 11.90 14.42
C VAL A 31 6.78 12.80 15.64
N MET A 32 6.05 13.90 15.51
CA MET A 32 5.77 14.81 16.62
C MET A 32 4.82 14.20 17.66
N ALA A 33 3.87 13.37 17.25
CA ALA A 33 2.95 12.70 18.16
C ALA A 33 3.65 11.61 18.99
N ASN A 34 4.64 10.92 18.41
CA ASN A 34 5.34 9.80 19.07
C ASN A 34 6.87 9.89 18.95
N PRO A 35 7.51 10.95 19.48
CA PRO A 35 8.93 11.21 19.25
C PRO A 35 9.83 10.11 19.80
N VAL A 36 9.44 9.50 20.93
CA VAL A 36 10.16 8.38 21.53
C VAL A 36 10.08 7.14 20.64
N ALA A 37 8.91 6.83 20.08
CA ALA A 37 8.73 5.66 19.20
C ALA A 37 9.48 5.84 17.87
N SER A 38 9.48 7.05 17.30
CA SER A 38 10.23 7.37 16.09
C SER A 38 11.74 7.28 16.32
N LEU A 39 12.23 7.77 17.46
CA LEU A 39 13.64 7.66 17.84
C LEU A 39 14.06 6.21 18.13
N THR A 40 13.23 5.41 18.79
CA THR A 40 13.53 3.99 19.03
C THR A 40 13.53 3.19 17.74
N LEU A 41 12.61 3.46 16.81
CA LEU A 41 12.59 2.85 15.49
C LEU A 41 13.86 3.21 14.70
N LEU A 42 14.24 4.49 14.67
CA LEU A 42 15.47 4.96 14.02
C LEU A 42 16.70 4.26 14.62
N ALA A 43 16.79 4.19 15.95
CA ALA A 43 17.89 3.54 16.65
C ALA A 43 17.94 2.04 16.37
N LEU A 44 16.79 1.36 16.28
CA LEU A 44 16.70 -0.06 15.95
C LEU A 44 17.16 -0.32 14.52
N VAL A 45 16.66 0.47 13.56
CA VAL A 45 17.08 0.38 12.15
C VAL A 45 18.59 0.64 12.02
N ALA A 46 19.10 1.68 12.68
CA ALA A 46 20.52 1.96 12.72
C ALA A 46 21.30 0.77 13.29
N ALA A 47 20.88 0.21 14.42
CA ALA A 47 21.53 -0.95 15.02
C ALA A 47 21.58 -2.14 14.06
N VAL A 48 20.48 -2.47 13.38
CA VAL A 48 20.43 -3.58 12.41
C VAL A 48 21.39 -3.33 11.24
N VAL A 49 21.36 -2.11 10.66
CA VAL A 49 22.21 -1.73 9.52
C VAL A 49 23.69 -1.78 9.90
N TYR A 50 24.07 -1.17 11.02
CA TYR A 50 25.47 -1.11 11.46
C TYR A 50 25.99 -2.48 11.92
N VAL A 51 25.19 -3.29 12.62
CA VAL A 51 25.58 -4.66 13.00
C VAL A 51 25.78 -5.50 11.75
N HIS A 52 24.90 -5.40 10.76
CA HIS A 52 25.04 -6.13 9.51
C HIS A 52 26.27 -5.69 8.71
N GLY A 53 26.49 -4.38 8.55
CA GLY A 53 27.64 -3.80 7.85
C GLY A 53 28.97 -4.15 8.52
N MET A 54 29.03 -4.15 9.85
CA MET A 54 30.23 -4.57 10.57
C MET A 54 30.46 -6.08 10.49
N ARG A 55 29.40 -6.90 10.55
CA ARG A 55 29.51 -8.36 10.42
C ARG A 55 30.04 -8.77 9.04
N THR A 56 29.59 -8.09 7.99
CA THR A 56 30.10 -8.30 6.62
C THR A 56 31.55 -7.81 6.47
N ALA A 57 31.90 -6.65 7.06
CA ALA A 57 33.28 -6.18 7.07
C ALA A 57 34.26 -7.14 7.78
N MET A 58 33.84 -7.75 8.90
CA MET A 58 34.69 -8.65 9.68
C MET A 58 34.90 -10.02 9.03
N ALA A 59 33.99 -10.42 8.13
CA ALA A 59 34.07 -11.67 7.36
C ALA A 59 35.00 -11.58 6.13
N ALA A 60 35.46 -10.39 5.76
CA ALA A 60 36.36 -10.17 4.63
C ALA A 60 37.82 -10.58 4.92
N GLU A 61 38.66 -10.64 3.89
CA GLU A 61 40.10 -10.94 4.05
C GLU A 61 40.82 -9.91 4.92
N THR A 62 41.85 -10.33 5.67
CA THR A 62 42.54 -9.55 6.72
C THR A 62 43.10 -8.21 6.25
N GLY A 63 43.45 -8.06 4.97
CA GLY A 63 43.94 -6.80 4.39
C GLY A 63 42.83 -5.77 4.11
N GLU A 64 41.58 -6.20 3.93
CA GLU A 64 40.47 -5.36 3.48
C GLU A 64 39.49 -4.97 4.59
N LYS A 65 39.49 -5.70 5.72
CA LYS A 65 38.55 -5.49 6.85
C LYS A 65 38.42 -4.04 7.27
N ARG A 66 39.55 -3.33 7.40
CA ARG A 66 39.57 -1.94 7.90
C ARG A 66 39.01 -0.95 6.87
N ARG A 67 39.26 -1.19 5.59
CA ARG A 67 38.74 -0.38 4.48
C ARG A 67 37.23 -0.63 4.31
N LEU A 68 36.80 -1.88 4.36
CA LEU A 68 35.39 -2.26 4.29
C LEU A 68 34.59 -1.76 5.50
N ALA A 69 35.13 -1.86 6.72
CA ALA A 69 34.48 -1.32 7.92
C ALA A 69 34.25 0.20 7.82
N PHE A 70 35.23 0.94 7.29
CA PHE A 70 35.07 2.38 7.05
C PHE A 70 34.01 2.67 6.00
N THR A 71 34.02 1.95 4.86
CA THR A 71 33.00 2.07 3.82
C THR A 71 31.60 1.80 4.36
N TYR A 72 31.40 0.69 5.09
CA TYR A 72 30.11 0.37 5.68
C TYR A 72 29.68 1.34 6.77
N SER A 73 30.61 2.01 7.46
CA SER A 73 30.26 3.02 8.47
C SER A 73 29.64 4.28 7.85
N ILE A 74 30.12 4.68 6.67
CA ILE A 74 29.58 5.81 5.90
C ILE A 74 28.27 5.39 5.21
N TYR A 75 28.26 4.23 4.55
CA TYR A 75 27.05 3.69 3.92
C TYR A 75 25.93 3.38 4.93
N GLY A 76 26.29 3.07 6.17
CA GLY A 76 25.35 2.81 7.25
C GLY A 76 24.39 3.98 7.51
N ILE A 77 24.85 5.22 7.35
CA ILE A 77 24.01 6.42 7.50
C ILE A 77 22.92 6.44 6.41
N PHE A 78 23.32 6.30 5.15
CA PHE A 78 22.39 6.31 4.02
C PHE A 78 21.39 5.16 4.07
N SER A 79 21.86 3.95 4.37
CA SER A 79 21.00 2.78 4.54
C SER A 79 20.02 2.98 5.70
N THR A 80 20.45 3.55 6.82
CA THR A 80 19.57 3.85 7.96
C THR A 80 18.45 4.79 7.55
N ILE A 81 18.76 5.88 6.85
CA ILE A 81 17.77 6.85 6.37
C ILE A 81 16.77 6.17 5.42
N PHE A 82 17.26 5.35 4.49
CA PHE A 82 16.41 4.68 3.51
C PHE A 82 15.45 3.67 4.15
N PHE A 83 15.95 2.83 5.06
CA PHE A 83 15.12 1.85 5.76
C PHE A 83 14.18 2.50 6.78
N ALA A 84 14.63 3.52 7.51
CA ALA A 84 13.78 4.27 8.43
C ALA A 84 12.68 5.04 7.68
N GLY A 85 13.02 5.63 6.53
CA GLY A 85 12.05 6.26 5.63
C GLY A 85 11.02 5.25 5.12
N GLY A 86 11.45 4.08 4.65
CA GLY A 86 10.52 3.01 4.26
C GLY A 86 9.58 2.56 5.39
N ALA A 87 10.10 2.43 6.61
CA ALA A 87 9.29 2.09 7.78
C ALA A 87 8.32 3.21 8.19
N ALA A 88 8.75 4.47 8.08
CA ALA A 88 7.89 5.63 8.32
C ALA A 88 6.75 5.70 7.30
N LEU A 89 7.02 5.40 6.03
CA LEU A 89 5.98 5.31 4.99
C LEU A 89 4.97 4.20 5.26
N ILE A 90 5.41 3.01 5.69
CA ILE A 90 4.48 1.95 6.09
C ILE A 90 3.61 2.41 7.27
N THR A 91 4.21 3.11 8.24
CA THR A 91 3.48 3.64 9.40
C THR A 91 2.44 4.67 8.96
N LEU A 92 2.80 5.57 8.04
CA LEU A 92 1.89 6.54 7.46
C LEU A 92 0.72 5.86 6.73
N LEU A 93 0.96 4.82 5.93
CA LEU A 93 -0.10 4.06 5.28
C LEU A 93 -1.08 3.45 6.29
N VAL A 94 -0.56 2.89 7.39
CA VAL A 94 -1.40 2.31 8.45
C VAL A 94 -2.20 3.39 9.17
N CYS A 95 -1.58 4.53 9.49
CA CYS A 95 -2.25 5.63 10.16
C CYS A 95 -3.34 6.26 9.29
N GLN A 96 -3.07 6.49 7.99
CA GLN A 96 -4.06 6.98 7.04
C GLN A 96 -5.23 5.99 6.92
N ALA A 97 -4.96 4.70 6.74
CA ALA A 97 -6.02 3.69 6.68
C ALA A 97 -6.89 3.65 7.96
N LEU A 98 -6.31 3.91 9.14
CA LEU A 98 -7.05 4.04 10.40
C LEU A 98 -7.85 5.34 10.51
N ALA A 99 -7.37 6.43 9.92
CA ALA A 99 -8.11 7.70 9.86
C ALA A 99 -9.31 7.56 8.91
N ASP A 100 -9.08 7.01 7.71
CA ASP A 100 -10.11 6.72 6.71
C ASP A 100 -11.20 5.82 7.31
N ALA A 101 -10.81 4.76 8.02
CA ALA A 101 -11.71 3.86 8.72
C ALA A 101 -12.71 4.57 9.64
N ARG A 102 -12.23 5.56 10.41
CA ARG A 102 -13.07 6.31 11.35
C ARG A 102 -14.03 7.20 10.60
N HIS A 103 -13.55 7.91 9.59
CA HIS A 103 -14.39 8.76 8.76
C HIS A 103 -15.45 7.94 8.01
N PHE A 104 -15.09 6.74 7.56
CA PHE A 104 -16.01 5.78 6.95
C PHE A 104 -17.13 5.33 7.88
N ALA A 105 -16.80 5.00 9.13
CA ALA A 105 -17.78 4.57 10.12
C ALA A 105 -18.79 5.68 10.46
N GLU A 106 -18.35 6.93 10.53
CA GLU A 106 -19.25 8.06 10.80
C GLU A 106 -20.23 8.31 9.64
N LEU A 107 -19.76 8.19 8.40
CA LEU A 107 -20.57 8.46 7.22
C LEU A 107 -21.50 7.29 6.85
N SER A 108 -21.10 6.05 7.12
CA SER A 108 -21.92 4.86 6.84
C SER A 108 -23.21 4.86 7.67
N GLU A 109 -23.13 5.24 8.94
CA GLU A 109 -24.30 5.37 9.83
C GLU A 109 -25.29 6.42 9.29
N ALA A 110 -24.78 7.53 8.75
CA ALA A 110 -25.60 8.58 8.13
C ALA A 110 -26.30 8.12 6.84
N ALA A 111 -25.63 7.35 5.99
CA ALA A 111 -26.20 6.83 4.73
C ALA A 111 -27.29 5.76 4.95
N ILE A 112 -27.10 4.91 5.96
CA ILE A 112 -28.10 3.90 6.37
C ILE A 112 -29.30 4.57 7.04
N GLY A 113 -29.07 5.62 7.85
CA GLY A 113 -30.12 6.35 8.56
C GLY A 113 -31.13 7.09 7.68
N GLN A 114 -30.88 7.23 6.37
CA GLN A 114 -31.79 7.87 5.42
C GLN A 114 -32.89 6.94 4.88
N LEU A 115 -32.78 5.63 5.10
CA LEU A 115 -33.84 4.70 4.73
C LEU A 115 -35.05 4.92 5.66
N PRO A 116 -36.28 5.16 5.14
CA PRO A 116 -37.44 5.38 5.99
C PRO A 116 -37.81 4.09 6.74
N THR A 117 -37.63 4.06 8.06
CA THR A 117 -37.87 2.87 8.91
C THR A 117 -39.26 2.84 9.56
N GLY A 118 -40.13 3.81 9.27
CA GLY A 118 -41.44 3.97 9.92
C GLY A 118 -42.64 3.59 9.05
N GLY A 119 -43.67 2.98 9.66
CA GLY A 119 -44.92 2.57 9.01
C GLY A 119 -45.86 3.70 8.54
N GLY A 120 -45.34 4.90 8.31
CA GLY A 120 -46.06 6.06 7.74
C GLY A 120 -45.40 6.62 6.48
N ALA A 121 -44.43 5.90 5.91
CA ALA A 121 -43.77 6.28 4.67
C ALA A 121 -44.73 6.06 3.48
N THR A 122 -44.84 7.07 2.61
CA THR A 122 -45.57 7.00 1.34
C THR A 122 -44.65 6.51 0.22
N GLY A 123 -45.19 5.97 -0.88
CA GLY A 123 -44.41 5.52 -2.05
C GLY A 123 -43.40 6.55 -2.58
N GLU A 124 -43.76 7.84 -2.59
CA GLU A 124 -42.84 8.91 -3.00
C GLU A 124 -41.68 9.09 -2.00
N SER A 125 -41.96 9.02 -0.69
CA SER A 125 -40.91 9.11 0.34
C SER A 125 -40.00 7.87 0.37
N ILE A 126 -40.55 6.70 0.04
CA ILE A 126 -39.84 5.42 -0.08
C ILE A 126 -38.89 5.48 -1.27
N GLN A 127 -39.38 5.89 -2.44
CA GLN A 127 -38.57 6.05 -3.65
C GLN A 127 -37.47 7.09 -3.43
N ARG A 128 -37.80 8.25 -2.85
CA ARG A 128 -36.81 9.30 -2.54
C ARG A 128 -35.74 8.83 -1.55
N GLY A 129 -36.13 8.13 -0.48
CA GLY A 129 -35.19 7.59 0.48
C GLY A 129 -34.25 6.54 -0.14
N LEU A 130 -34.78 5.70 -1.02
CA LEU A 130 -34.00 4.69 -1.74
C LEU A 130 -32.95 5.34 -2.66
N GLU A 131 -33.32 6.37 -3.42
CA GLU A 131 -32.38 7.08 -4.30
C GLU A 131 -31.32 7.86 -3.53
N LEU A 132 -31.70 8.60 -2.49
CA LEU A 132 -30.76 9.38 -1.69
C LEU A 132 -29.75 8.47 -0.97
N SER A 133 -30.26 7.39 -0.37
CA SER A 133 -29.41 6.41 0.30
C SER A 133 -28.46 5.70 -0.68
N TYR A 134 -28.92 5.40 -1.89
CA TYR A 134 -28.06 4.83 -2.94
C TYR A 134 -26.99 5.82 -3.41
N LEU A 135 -27.34 7.09 -3.63
CA LEU A 135 -26.39 8.14 -4.01
C LEU A 135 -25.32 8.35 -2.93
N ASP A 136 -25.72 8.43 -1.67
CA ASP A 136 -24.79 8.56 -0.55
C ASP A 136 -23.88 7.34 -0.42
N THR A 137 -24.43 6.13 -0.63
CA THR A 137 -23.64 4.90 -0.71
C THR A 137 -22.63 4.97 -1.85
N GLN A 138 -23.00 5.47 -3.03
CA GLN A 138 -22.05 5.62 -4.14
C GLN A 138 -20.93 6.63 -3.84
N LEU A 139 -21.27 7.76 -3.20
CA LEU A 139 -20.28 8.75 -2.76
C LEU A 139 -19.34 8.17 -1.70
N LEU A 140 -19.87 7.36 -0.79
CA LEU A 140 -19.06 6.65 0.19
C LEU A 140 -18.12 5.65 -0.45
N LEU A 141 -18.63 4.84 -1.38
CA LEU A 141 -17.79 3.87 -2.08
C LEU A 141 -16.67 4.57 -2.87
N SER A 142 -16.95 5.72 -3.49
CA SER A 142 -15.93 6.55 -4.16
C SER A 142 -14.87 7.08 -3.19
N LYS A 143 -15.26 7.56 -2.00
CA LYS A 143 -14.28 7.91 -0.96
C LYS A 143 -13.43 6.72 -0.51
N ALA A 144 -13.96 5.49 -0.58
CA ALA A 144 -13.24 4.29 -0.15
C ALA A 144 -12.18 3.94 -1.19
N GLU A 145 -12.46 4.23 -2.46
CA GLU A 145 -11.48 4.15 -3.54
C GLU A 145 -10.39 5.20 -3.37
N ASP A 146 -10.74 6.45 -3.07
CA ASP A 146 -9.77 7.52 -2.83
C ASP A 146 -8.80 7.18 -1.69
N SER A 147 -9.30 6.51 -0.64
CA SER A 147 -8.47 6.03 0.49
C SER A 147 -7.36 5.05 0.09
N MET A 148 -7.46 4.44 -1.09
CA MET A 148 -6.42 3.53 -1.62
C MET A 148 -5.29 4.26 -2.36
N SER A 149 -5.41 5.57 -2.60
CA SER A 149 -4.39 6.35 -3.31
C SER A 149 -2.98 6.21 -2.69
N PRO A 150 -2.78 6.34 -1.36
CA PRO A 150 -1.47 6.16 -0.75
C PRO A 150 -0.86 4.76 -1.00
N VAL A 151 -1.70 3.72 -0.94
CA VAL A 151 -1.31 2.32 -1.17
C VAL A 151 -0.76 2.15 -2.59
N PHE A 152 -1.42 2.74 -3.59
CA PHE A 152 -0.95 2.67 -4.98
C PHE A 152 0.29 3.51 -5.25
N VAL A 153 0.36 4.73 -4.73
CA VAL A 153 1.53 5.60 -4.88
C VAL A 153 2.76 4.92 -4.26
N PHE A 154 2.60 4.30 -3.09
CA PHE A 154 3.68 3.55 -2.45
C PHE A 154 4.09 2.31 -3.26
N MET A 155 3.13 1.54 -3.80
CA MET A 155 3.43 0.41 -4.70
C MET A 155 4.17 0.85 -5.97
N ALA A 156 3.71 1.92 -6.62
CA ALA A 156 4.38 2.51 -7.77
C ALA A 156 5.80 2.96 -7.40
N GLY A 157 5.98 3.48 -6.18
CA GLY A 157 7.28 3.81 -5.62
C GLY A 157 8.22 2.62 -5.46
N ILE A 158 7.75 1.54 -4.84
CA ILE A 158 8.50 0.29 -4.73
C ILE A 158 8.90 -0.20 -6.13
N PHE A 159 7.96 -0.18 -7.08
CA PHE A 159 8.22 -0.59 -8.45
C PHE A 159 9.28 0.29 -9.12
N ALA A 160 9.17 1.62 -8.99
CA ALA A 160 10.10 2.55 -9.60
C ALA A 160 11.51 2.47 -8.98
N ILE A 161 11.62 2.26 -7.65
CA ILE A 161 12.90 1.97 -6.99
C ILE A 161 13.50 0.69 -7.55
N ASN A 162 12.72 -0.38 -7.66
CA ASN A 162 13.20 -1.65 -8.19
C ASN A 162 13.63 -1.54 -9.66
N LEU A 163 12.87 -0.79 -10.47
CA LEU A 163 13.22 -0.50 -11.85
C LEU A 163 14.53 0.30 -11.93
N ALA A 164 14.69 1.34 -11.11
CA ALA A 164 15.91 2.14 -11.03
C ALA A 164 17.12 1.29 -10.63
N VAL A 165 16.99 0.42 -9.63
CA VAL A 165 18.05 -0.51 -9.21
C VAL A 165 18.43 -1.48 -10.35
N ARG A 166 17.45 -1.94 -11.14
CA ARG A 166 17.67 -2.86 -12.28
C ARG A 166 18.33 -2.17 -13.48
N LEU A 167 17.95 -0.92 -13.77
CA LEU A 167 18.46 -0.15 -14.90
C LEU A 167 19.80 0.53 -14.63
N THR A 168 20.20 0.66 -13.36
CA THR A 168 21.49 1.26 -12.97
C THR A 168 22.52 0.16 -12.68
N PRO A 169 23.82 0.32 -13.04
CA PRO A 169 24.89 -0.63 -12.74
C PRO A 169 25.27 -0.71 -11.24
N LEU A 170 24.29 -0.55 -10.34
CA LEU A 170 24.46 -0.84 -8.91
C LEU A 170 24.50 -2.35 -8.63
N ARG A 171 24.06 -3.18 -9.60
CA ARG A 171 24.06 -4.65 -9.52
C ARG A 171 25.44 -5.25 -9.24
N SER A 172 26.54 -4.64 -9.70
CA SER A 172 27.90 -5.15 -9.47
C SER A 172 28.54 -4.69 -8.16
N LEU A 173 27.91 -3.77 -7.43
CA LEU A 173 28.40 -3.25 -6.13
C LEU A 173 27.76 -3.98 -4.94
N PHE A 174 26.65 -4.68 -5.15
CA PHE A 174 26.01 -5.47 -4.12
C PHE A 174 26.55 -6.90 -4.15
N ILE A 175 27.50 -7.19 -3.24
CA ILE A 175 27.89 -8.56 -2.87
C ILE A 175 26.61 -9.35 -2.56
N ASN A 176 26.48 -10.61 -3.01
CA ASN A 176 25.25 -11.44 -2.98
C ASN A 176 24.36 -11.29 -1.73
N ASN A 177 24.90 -11.05 -0.53
CA ASN A 177 24.11 -10.81 0.69
C ASN A 177 23.29 -9.51 0.71
N ALA A 178 23.76 -8.44 0.06
CA ALA A 178 23.08 -7.15 0.08
C ALA A 178 21.84 -7.13 -0.85
N VAL A 179 21.90 -7.88 -1.96
CA VAL A 179 20.75 -8.09 -2.86
C VAL A 179 19.60 -8.78 -2.12
N LEU A 180 19.92 -9.78 -1.29
CA LEU A 180 18.95 -10.53 -0.49
C LEU A 180 18.23 -9.62 0.51
N LEU A 181 18.96 -8.72 1.20
CA LEU A 181 18.36 -7.76 2.13
C LEU A 181 17.38 -6.80 1.46
N THR A 182 17.75 -6.24 0.30
CA THR A 182 16.86 -5.37 -0.48
C THR A 182 15.64 -6.12 -1.02
N MET A 183 15.80 -7.40 -1.36
CA MET A 183 14.69 -8.25 -1.79
C MET A 183 13.73 -8.52 -0.63
N VAL A 184 14.26 -8.91 0.54
CA VAL A 184 13.47 -9.16 1.75
C VAL A 184 12.73 -7.89 2.18
N SER A 185 13.37 -6.72 2.19
CA SER A 185 12.69 -5.47 2.56
C SER A 185 11.61 -5.08 1.57
N THR A 186 11.83 -5.32 0.28
CA THR A 186 10.82 -5.09 -0.77
C THR A 186 9.63 -6.03 -0.58
N ILE A 187 9.87 -7.32 -0.34
CA ILE A 187 8.81 -8.30 -0.06
C ILE A 187 8.02 -7.89 1.18
N ILE A 188 8.70 -7.47 2.25
CA ILE A 188 8.03 -6.95 3.46
C ILE A 188 7.16 -5.74 3.13
N GLY A 189 7.68 -4.79 2.34
CA GLY A 189 6.93 -3.62 1.88
C GLY A 189 5.68 -4.02 1.09
N VAL A 190 5.81 -4.93 0.12
CA VAL A 190 4.66 -5.40 -0.67
C VAL A 190 3.64 -6.14 0.20
N ILE A 191 4.09 -7.01 1.11
CA ILE A 191 3.18 -7.70 2.04
C ILE A 191 2.45 -6.71 2.94
N ALA A 192 3.15 -5.70 3.47
CA ALA A 192 2.53 -4.66 4.28
C ALA A 192 1.43 -3.91 3.52
N VAL A 193 1.70 -3.57 2.26
CA VAL A 193 0.73 -2.87 1.42
C VAL A 193 -0.47 -3.75 1.08
N MET A 194 -0.22 -5.01 0.72
CA MET A 194 -1.28 -6.00 0.48
C MET A 194 -2.12 -6.23 1.74
N ALA A 195 -1.50 -6.25 2.91
CA ALA A 195 -2.19 -6.40 4.19
C ALA A 195 -3.05 -5.19 4.51
N VAL A 196 -2.55 -3.96 4.32
CA VAL A 196 -3.32 -2.73 4.51
C VAL A 196 -4.47 -2.65 3.51
N GLY A 197 -4.22 -2.92 2.21
CA GLY A 197 -5.27 -2.92 1.19
C GLY A 197 -6.35 -3.99 1.46
N ALA A 198 -5.94 -5.20 1.85
CA ALA A 198 -6.88 -6.26 2.22
C ALA A 198 -7.67 -5.91 3.50
N TRP A 199 -7.02 -5.30 4.49
CA TRP A 199 -7.68 -4.82 5.69
C TRP A 199 -8.72 -3.77 5.35
N THR A 200 -8.40 -2.77 4.52
CA THR A 200 -9.35 -1.73 4.15
C THR A 200 -10.52 -2.28 3.34
N TYR A 201 -10.27 -3.25 2.45
CA TYR A 201 -11.33 -3.95 1.72
C TYR A 201 -12.25 -4.78 2.63
N ILE A 202 -11.69 -5.68 3.44
CA ILE A 202 -12.47 -6.59 4.29
C ILE A 202 -13.15 -5.81 5.42
N GLY A 203 -12.39 -4.93 6.08
CA GLY A 203 -12.80 -4.23 7.28
C GLY A 203 -13.82 -3.13 7.05
N TYR A 204 -13.74 -2.41 5.93
CA TYR A 204 -14.57 -1.22 5.71
C TYR A 204 -15.45 -1.36 4.47
N TYR A 205 -14.87 -1.60 3.29
CA TYR A 205 -15.64 -1.64 2.04
C TYR A 205 -16.68 -2.78 2.02
N SER A 206 -16.25 -4.02 2.26
CA SER A 206 -17.15 -5.18 2.23
C SER A 206 -18.14 -5.17 3.40
N SER A 207 -17.70 -4.79 4.60
CA SER A 207 -18.58 -4.72 5.78
C SER A 207 -19.67 -3.69 5.59
N PHE A 208 -19.33 -2.51 5.07
CA PHE A 208 -20.31 -1.45 4.81
C PHE A 208 -21.37 -1.88 3.80
N ILE A 209 -20.96 -2.51 2.69
CA ILE A 209 -21.93 -3.01 1.70
C ILE A 209 -22.83 -4.09 2.32
N ASP A 210 -22.29 -4.94 3.20
CA ASP A 210 -23.10 -5.92 3.94
C ASP A 210 -24.14 -5.28 4.85
N ASP A 211 -23.74 -4.27 5.62
CA ASP A 211 -24.65 -3.52 6.50
C ASP A 211 -25.72 -2.77 5.69
N TYR A 212 -25.34 -2.22 4.54
CA TYR A 212 -26.25 -1.55 3.62
C TYR A 212 -27.26 -2.53 2.99
N ILE A 213 -26.80 -3.68 2.48
CA ILE A 213 -27.66 -4.74 1.93
C ILE A 213 -28.60 -5.28 3.01
N ALA A 214 -28.12 -5.47 4.24
CA ALA A 214 -28.95 -5.91 5.35
C ALA A 214 -30.07 -4.89 5.67
N SER A 215 -29.74 -3.59 5.61
CA SER A 215 -30.70 -2.50 5.80
C SER A 215 -31.73 -2.43 4.67
N LEU A 216 -31.30 -2.59 3.41
CA LEU A 216 -32.19 -2.72 2.26
C LEU A 216 -33.11 -3.95 2.37
N ALA A 217 -32.61 -5.08 2.87
CA ALA A 217 -33.42 -6.29 3.04
C ALA A 217 -34.57 -6.09 4.05
N GLN A 218 -34.35 -5.30 5.10
CA GLN A 218 -35.42 -4.91 6.04
C GLN A 218 -36.45 -3.97 5.38
N PHE A 219 -35.99 -3.13 4.45
CA PHE A 219 -36.83 -2.21 3.69
C PHE A 219 -37.73 -2.89 2.65
N ARG A 220 -37.39 -4.12 2.24
CA ARG A 220 -38.12 -4.90 1.23
C ARG A 220 -39.62 -5.00 1.50
N GLU A 221 -40.03 -5.20 2.75
CA GLU A 221 -41.44 -5.41 3.11
C GLU A 221 -42.29 -4.17 2.84
N LEU A 222 -41.73 -2.97 3.05
CA LEU A 222 -42.38 -1.69 2.73
C LEU A 222 -42.48 -1.47 1.21
N VAL A 223 -41.43 -1.82 0.48
CA VAL A 223 -41.39 -1.69 -0.99
C VAL A 223 -42.41 -2.60 -1.68
N MET A 224 -42.64 -3.81 -1.15
CA MET A 224 -43.59 -4.77 -1.73
C MET A 224 -45.06 -4.30 -1.65
N GLN A 225 -45.37 -3.26 -0.86
CA GLN A 225 -46.74 -2.77 -0.64
C GLN A 225 -47.14 -1.57 -1.53
N GLU A 226 -46.18 -0.85 -2.13
CA GLU A 226 -46.43 0.46 -2.76
C GLU A 226 -46.53 0.44 -4.31
N GLY A 227 -45.93 -0.54 -5.01
CA GLY A 227 -46.08 -0.67 -6.47
C GLY A 227 -44.92 -1.35 -7.20
N SER A 228 -45.11 -1.62 -8.50
CA SER A 228 -44.13 -2.30 -9.36
C SER A 228 -42.84 -1.51 -9.58
N ASP A 229 -42.95 -0.19 -9.75
CA ASP A 229 -41.85 0.65 -10.21
C ASP A 229 -40.80 0.86 -9.11
N VAL A 230 -41.25 1.02 -7.86
CA VAL A 230 -40.38 1.11 -6.69
C VAL A 230 -39.68 -0.23 -6.42
N LEU A 231 -40.37 -1.35 -6.67
CA LEU A 231 -39.83 -2.70 -6.53
C LEU A 231 -38.76 -3.02 -7.59
N GLU A 232 -38.95 -2.58 -8.83
CA GLU A 232 -37.96 -2.70 -9.89
C GLU A 232 -36.69 -1.94 -9.53
N ARG A 233 -36.82 -0.68 -9.11
CA ARG A 233 -35.68 0.15 -8.71
C ARG A 233 -34.94 -0.38 -7.49
N TYR A 234 -35.67 -0.85 -6.48
CA TYR A 234 -35.08 -1.55 -5.33
C TYR A 234 -34.24 -2.76 -5.78
N SER A 235 -34.78 -3.56 -6.71
CA SER A 235 -34.12 -4.78 -7.19
C SER A 235 -32.87 -4.46 -8.00
N GLU A 236 -32.89 -3.41 -8.84
CA GLU A 236 -31.70 -2.91 -9.53
C GLU A 236 -30.59 -2.51 -8.55
N ILE A 237 -30.92 -1.69 -7.56
CA ILE A 237 -29.95 -1.21 -6.56
C ILE A 237 -29.38 -2.37 -5.77
N TYR A 238 -30.24 -3.29 -5.30
CA TYR A 238 -29.83 -4.45 -4.53
C TYR A 238 -28.86 -5.35 -5.32
N VAL A 239 -29.15 -5.62 -6.58
CA VAL A 239 -28.28 -6.43 -7.46
C VAL A 239 -26.95 -5.70 -7.75
N GLN A 240 -26.99 -4.39 -7.99
CA GLN A 240 -25.79 -3.59 -8.19
C GLN A 240 -24.88 -3.59 -6.96
N MET A 241 -25.44 -3.45 -5.75
CA MET A 241 -24.67 -3.52 -4.50
C MET A 241 -24.01 -4.88 -4.31
N ILE A 242 -24.72 -5.98 -4.59
CA ILE A 242 -24.13 -7.31 -4.54
C ILE A 242 -22.98 -7.46 -5.54
N SER A 243 -23.14 -6.93 -6.76
CA SER A 243 -22.06 -6.96 -7.75
C SER A 243 -20.85 -6.14 -7.30
N GLN A 244 -21.07 -4.96 -6.73
CA GLN A 244 -20.02 -4.07 -6.23
C GLN A 244 -19.31 -4.62 -4.98
N LYS A 245 -19.99 -5.45 -4.17
CA LYS A 245 -19.39 -6.17 -3.03
C LYS A 245 -18.23 -7.07 -3.47
N THR A 246 -18.32 -7.68 -4.65
CA THR A 246 -17.34 -8.67 -5.07
C THR A 246 -15.94 -8.07 -5.16
N LEU A 247 -14.91 -8.87 -4.84
CA LEU A 247 -13.52 -8.43 -4.92
C LEU A 247 -13.18 -7.97 -6.35
N LEU A 248 -13.73 -8.64 -7.37
CA LEU A 248 -13.60 -8.21 -8.75
C LEU A 248 -14.23 -6.83 -8.98
N GLY A 249 -15.43 -6.60 -8.44
CA GLY A 249 -16.12 -5.31 -8.51
C GLY A 249 -15.34 -4.19 -7.83
N PHE A 250 -14.75 -4.45 -6.67
CA PHE A 250 -13.86 -3.53 -5.97
C PHE A 250 -12.60 -3.20 -6.79
N VAL A 251 -11.92 -4.23 -7.31
CA VAL A 251 -10.70 -4.07 -8.11
C VAL A 251 -10.99 -3.32 -9.41
N THR A 252 -12.10 -3.60 -10.10
CA THR A 252 -12.45 -2.89 -11.34
C THR A 252 -12.82 -1.43 -11.09
N ARG A 253 -13.47 -1.12 -9.96
CA ARG A 253 -13.79 0.25 -9.57
C ARG A 253 -12.52 1.09 -9.40
N ILE A 254 -11.63 0.60 -8.53
CA ILE A 254 -10.34 1.21 -8.26
C ILE A 254 -9.46 1.31 -9.50
N SER A 255 -9.47 0.29 -10.35
CA SER A 255 -8.68 0.25 -11.59
C SER A 255 -9.10 1.29 -12.63
N ASN A 256 -10.36 1.72 -12.62
CA ASN A 256 -10.88 2.66 -13.62
C ASN A 256 -10.49 4.10 -13.28
N GLU A 257 -10.33 4.43 -12.00
CA GLU A 257 -9.89 5.76 -11.56
C GLU A 257 -8.37 5.91 -11.59
N TRP A 258 -7.64 4.83 -11.34
CA TRP A 258 -6.18 4.87 -11.26
C TRP A 258 -5.55 3.75 -12.08
N GLY A 259 -4.54 4.08 -12.89
CA GLY A 259 -3.66 3.10 -13.56
C GLY A 259 -2.87 2.19 -12.61
N GLY A 260 -3.21 2.15 -11.32
CA GLY A 260 -2.58 1.38 -10.23
C GLY A 260 -2.57 -0.12 -10.44
N VAL A 261 -3.49 -0.68 -11.25
CA VAL A 261 -3.42 -2.09 -11.65
C VAL A 261 -2.14 -2.40 -12.42
N ALA A 262 -1.61 -1.47 -13.22
CA ALA A 262 -0.31 -1.66 -13.89
C ALA A 262 0.84 -1.74 -12.88
N ALA A 263 0.79 -0.97 -11.79
CA ALA A 263 1.78 -1.04 -10.72
C ALA A 263 1.68 -2.37 -9.95
N VAL A 264 0.46 -2.80 -9.60
CA VAL A 264 0.21 -4.10 -8.94
C VAL A 264 0.72 -5.26 -9.79
N LEU A 265 0.39 -5.27 -11.08
CA LEU A 265 0.81 -6.30 -12.03
C LEU A 265 2.33 -6.27 -12.25
N GLY A 266 2.92 -5.07 -12.34
CA GLY A 266 4.38 -4.90 -12.47
C GLY A 266 5.15 -5.42 -11.26
N VAL A 267 4.68 -5.13 -10.04
CA VAL A 267 5.25 -5.66 -8.80
C VAL A 267 5.10 -7.17 -8.72
N THR A 268 3.92 -7.70 -9.06
CA THR A 268 3.64 -9.15 -9.03
C THR A 268 4.51 -9.91 -10.03
N GLN A 269 4.62 -9.41 -11.27
CA GLN A 269 5.51 -9.98 -12.28
C GLN A 269 6.96 -9.97 -11.81
N TRP A 270 7.41 -8.87 -11.18
CA TRP A 270 8.76 -8.79 -10.64
C TRP A 270 9.02 -9.82 -9.54
N ILE A 271 8.08 -10.02 -8.60
CA ILE A 271 8.21 -11.04 -7.55
C ILE A 271 8.37 -12.43 -8.18
N VAL A 272 7.54 -12.76 -9.16
CA VAL A 272 7.60 -14.05 -9.88
C VAL A 272 8.93 -14.20 -10.63
N GLU A 273 9.43 -13.15 -11.29
CA GLU A 273 10.74 -13.16 -11.95
C GLU A 273 11.89 -13.41 -10.96
N GLN A 274 11.82 -12.90 -9.72
CA GLN A 274 12.86 -13.14 -8.71
C GLN A 274 12.83 -14.58 -8.20
N PHE A 275 11.65 -15.15 -7.95
CA PHE A 275 11.53 -16.55 -7.51
C PHE A 275 11.90 -17.56 -8.59
N ASN A 276 11.69 -17.21 -9.87
CA ASN A 276 11.97 -18.09 -11.01
C ASN A 276 13.39 -17.91 -11.59
N ARG A 277 14.24 -17.06 -11.02
CA ARG A 277 15.63 -16.94 -11.48
C ARG A 277 16.44 -18.15 -10.99
N PRO A 278 16.91 -19.04 -11.88
CA PRO A 278 17.93 -20.00 -11.49
C PRO A 278 19.16 -19.21 -11.03
N GLU A 279 19.77 -19.62 -9.93
CA GLU A 279 21.02 -19.06 -9.39
C GLU A 279 22.11 -19.14 -10.46
N GLN A 280 22.21 -18.13 -11.33
CA GLN A 280 23.32 -18.03 -12.28
C GLN A 280 24.52 -17.48 -11.54
N GLU A 281 25.48 -18.36 -11.29
CA GLU A 281 26.87 -18.06 -10.99
C GLU A 281 27.45 -17.11 -12.05
N GLU A 282 27.39 -15.80 -11.82
CA GLU A 282 28.24 -14.85 -12.54
C GLU A 282 28.85 -13.86 -11.55
N SER A 283 29.83 -14.37 -10.80
CA SER A 283 30.92 -13.55 -10.30
C SER A 283 31.94 -13.39 -11.44
N PRO A 284 32.15 -12.18 -12.01
CA PRO A 284 33.14 -11.96 -13.06
C PRO A 284 34.61 -12.10 -12.60
N ALA A 285 34.87 -12.69 -11.43
CA ALA A 285 36.22 -12.96 -10.92
C ALA A 285 36.91 -14.20 -11.55
N HIS A 286 36.25 -14.94 -12.44
CA HIS A 286 36.83 -16.14 -13.07
C HIS A 286 37.04 -16.06 -14.59
N ALA A 287 36.79 -14.91 -15.21
CA ALA A 287 37.07 -14.70 -16.63
C ALA A 287 38.48 -14.12 -16.86
N GLU A 288 39.53 -14.90 -16.53
CA GLU A 288 40.82 -14.94 -17.26
C GLU A 288 41.86 -15.77 -16.49
N LYS A 289 41.91 -17.06 -16.79
CA LYS A 289 43.19 -17.75 -16.99
C LYS A 289 43.16 -18.39 -18.36
N ALA A 290 43.40 -17.57 -19.38
CA ALA A 290 43.93 -18.09 -20.64
C ALA A 290 45.41 -18.42 -20.39
N THR A 291 45.67 -19.65 -19.94
CA THR A 291 47.03 -20.21 -20.03
C THR A 291 47.33 -20.51 -21.49
N GLU A 292 48.32 -19.78 -21.97
CA GLU A 292 49.02 -19.91 -23.25
C GLU A 292 49.38 -21.37 -23.56
N ALA A 293 49.26 -21.72 -24.85
CA ALA A 293 49.85 -22.91 -25.46
C ALA A 293 51.09 -22.51 -26.25
#